data_AF-A0A7J9DPG4-F1
#
_entry.id   AF-A0A7J9DPG4-F1
#
_cell.length_a   1.000
_cell.length_b   1.000
_cell.length_c   1.000
_cell.angle_alpha   90.00
_cell.angle_beta   90.00
_cell.angle_gamma   90.00
#
_symmetry.space_group_name_H-M   'P 1'
#
loop_
_entity.id
_entity.type
_entity.pdbx_description
1 polymer ?
#
loop_
_entity_poly.entity_id
_entity_poly.type
_entity_poly.pdbx_seq_one_letter_code
_entity_poly.pdbx_strand_id
1 'polypeptide(L)'
;MGLVSGMFMGMVFGISLMAGWRHMMKYRSTKRIAKAADIKVLGALSRDDLKKICGDNYPEWISFPVYEQVKWLNKHLSKLWPFVAEAASAVIKESVEPLLEEYRPPGITSLKFSKLSLGTVAPKIEGIRVQNLKKGQIMMDIDLRWGGDPSIILGVEAALVASIPIQPKRRIDYTLKAVGGSLTAVPGISDMIDDTVNSIVTDMLQWPHRIVVPIGGIPVDTSELELKPEGKLTVTVVKANDLKNLEMIGKSDPYVVVHIRPLFKIKTKVIENNLNPIWNETFELIAEDRETQELTVEVFDQDIGQDKRLGIAKFRLIELEPETPKEVNLNLLSSLDTLKIKDNKDRGSCTIKVLF
;
A
#
# COMPACT_ATOMS: atom_id res chain seq x y z
N MET A 1 -39.60 -22.40 78.72
CA MET A 1 -39.82 -21.04 78.19
C MET A 1 -38.53 -20.34 77.71
N GLY A 2 -37.35 -20.58 78.29
CA GLY A 2 -36.11 -19.85 77.91
C GLY A 2 -35.52 -20.17 76.53
N LEU A 3 -35.62 -21.41 76.05
CA LEU A 3 -34.99 -21.85 74.79
C LEU A 3 -35.66 -21.25 73.54
N VAL A 4 -37.00 -21.16 73.55
CA VAL A 4 -37.79 -20.59 72.44
C VAL A 4 -37.57 -19.08 72.34
N SER A 5 -37.45 -18.39 73.49
CA SER A 5 -37.17 -16.95 73.53
C SER A 5 -35.78 -16.60 72.98
N GLY A 6 -34.76 -17.40 73.33
CA GLY A 6 -33.39 -17.23 72.83
C GLY A 6 -33.27 -17.44 71.30
N MET A 7 -33.97 -18.43 70.75
CA MET A 7 -34.01 -18.66 69.30
C MET A 7 -34.68 -17.50 68.55
N PHE A 8 -35.78 -16.97 69.09
CA PHE A 8 -36.48 -15.85 68.47
C PHE A 8 -35.62 -14.58 68.48
N MET A 9 -34.96 -14.30 69.60
CA MET A 9 -34.05 -13.15 69.72
C MET A 9 -32.85 -13.24 68.78
N GLY A 10 -32.26 -14.44 68.65
CA GLY A 10 -31.15 -14.69 67.70
C GLY A 10 -31.57 -14.52 66.24
N MET A 11 -32.80 -14.93 65.89
CA MET A 11 -33.33 -14.78 64.54
C MET A 11 -33.59 -13.30 64.19
N VAL A 12 -34.18 -12.52 65.11
CA VAL A 12 -34.40 -11.08 64.93
C VAL A 12 -33.07 -10.34 64.82
N PHE A 13 -32.08 -10.69 65.64
CA PHE A 13 -30.75 -10.09 65.58
C PHE A 13 -30.03 -10.41 64.26
N GLY A 14 -30.07 -11.66 63.81
CA GLY A 14 -29.50 -12.09 62.53
C GLY A 14 -30.13 -11.38 61.32
N ILE A 15 -31.46 -11.25 61.31
CA ILE A 15 -32.19 -10.52 60.26
C ILE A 15 -31.82 -9.03 60.26
N SER A 16 -31.72 -8.42 61.45
CA SER A 16 -31.34 -7.01 61.60
C SER A 16 -29.91 -6.73 61.11
N LEU A 17 -28.97 -7.63 61.42
CA LEU A 17 -27.58 -7.52 61.01
C LEU A 17 -27.44 -7.70 59.48
N MET A 18 -28.16 -8.66 58.89
CA MET A 18 -28.22 -8.84 57.44
C MET A 18 -28.88 -7.67 56.72
N ALA A 19 -29.95 -7.08 57.28
CA ALA A 19 -30.60 -5.90 56.72
C ALA A 19 -29.65 -4.68 56.75
N GLY A 20 -28.95 -4.47 57.87
CA GLY A 20 -27.93 -3.42 58.00
C GLY A 20 -26.77 -3.59 57.02
N TRP A 21 -26.24 -4.81 56.88
CA TRP A 21 -25.18 -5.13 55.92
C TRP A 21 -25.65 -4.90 54.48
N ARG A 22 -26.86 -5.35 54.13
CA ARG A 22 -27.45 -5.14 52.80
C ARG A 22 -27.63 -3.67 52.46
N HIS A 23 -28.06 -2.86 53.43
CA HIS A 23 -28.21 -1.41 53.26
C HIS A 23 -26.85 -0.73 53.03
N MET A 24 -25.85 -1.06 53.85
CA MET A 24 -24.49 -0.51 53.72
C MET A 24 -23.84 -0.90 52.37
N MET A 25 -24.03 -2.15 51.92
CA MET A 25 -23.53 -2.62 50.63
C MET A 25 -24.23 -1.93 49.45
N LYS A 26 -25.56 -1.71 49.51
CA LYS A 26 -26.28 -0.93 48.49
C LYS A 26 -25.79 0.52 48.43
N TYR A 27 -25.57 1.16 49.56
CA TYR A 27 -25.04 2.53 49.64
C TYR A 27 -23.61 2.63 49.06
N ARG A 28 -22.73 1.69 49.41
CA ARG A 28 -21.37 1.63 48.85
C ARG A 28 -21.36 1.35 47.36
N SER A 29 -22.24 0.45 46.88
CA SER A 29 -22.36 0.09 45.47
C SER A 29 -22.84 1.27 44.62
N THR A 30 -23.92 1.94 45.02
CA THR A 30 -24.47 3.11 44.31
C THR A 30 -23.45 4.24 44.19
N LYS A 31 -22.69 4.54 45.25
CA LYS A 31 -21.59 5.53 45.19
C LYS A 31 -20.48 5.14 44.22
N ARG A 32 -20.14 3.85 44.10
CA ARG A 32 -19.12 3.38 43.14
C ARG A 32 -19.63 3.47 41.71
N ILE A 33 -20.90 3.13 41.48
CA ILE A 33 -21.53 3.22 40.16
C ILE A 33 -21.59 4.68 39.69
N ALA A 34 -21.99 5.61 40.58
CA ALA A 34 -22.00 7.04 40.27
C ALA A 34 -20.60 7.58 39.92
N LYS A 35 -19.59 7.30 40.76
CA LYS A 35 -18.21 7.71 40.47
C LYS A 35 -17.67 7.10 39.18
N ALA A 36 -18.00 5.85 38.87
CA ALA A 36 -17.59 5.22 37.63
C ALA A 36 -18.29 5.83 36.40
N ALA A 37 -19.55 6.23 36.53
CA ALA A 37 -20.27 6.96 35.49
C ALA A 37 -19.62 8.33 35.24
N ASP A 38 -19.28 9.06 36.30
CA ASP A 38 -18.63 10.38 36.19
C ASP A 38 -17.24 10.27 35.53
N ILE A 39 -16.43 9.28 35.92
CA ILE A 39 -15.12 9.02 35.29
C ILE A 39 -15.27 8.65 33.81
N LYS A 40 -16.31 7.89 33.47
CA LYS A 40 -16.60 7.51 32.08
C LYS A 40 -17.02 8.71 31.23
N VAL A 41 -17.81 9.62 31.78
CA VAL A 41 -18.21 10.88 31.10
C VAL A 41 -16.98 11.77 30.89
N LEU A 42 -16.10 11.90 31.90
CA LEU A 42 -14.86 12.67 31.77
C LEU A 42 -13.90 12.07 30.72
N GLY A 43 -13.81 10.74 30.64
CA GLY A 43 -13.00 10.05 29.63
C GLY A 43 -13.55 10.13 28.21
N ALA A 44 -14.78 10.61 28.02
CA ALA A 44 -15.44 10.78 26.73
C ALA A 44 -15.47 12.23 26.23
N LEU A 45 -14.89 13.18 26.98
CA LEU A 45 -14.84 14.58 26.59
C LEU A 45 -13.90 14.78 25.39
N SER A 46 -14.41 15.46 24.36
CA SER A 46 -13.62 15.80 23.17
C SER A 46 -12.72 17.02 23.43
N ARG A 47 -11.79 17.29 22.50
CA ARG A 47 -10.92 18.48 22.54
C ARG A 47 -11.72 19.78 22.67
N ASP A 48 -12.84 19.87 21.95
CA ASP A 48 -13.70 21.05 21.96
C ASP A 48 -14.45 21.20 23.29
N ASP A 49 -14.81 20.09 23.92
CA ASP A 49 -15.45 20.11 25.24
C ASP A 49 -14.46 20.50 26.34
N LEU A 50 -13.22 20.01 26.28
CA LEU A 50 -12.16 20.41 27.20
C LEU A 50 -11.78 21.89 27.02
N LYS A 51 -11.77 22.39 25.78
CA LYS A 51 -11.56 23.82 25.50
C LYS A 51 -12.69 24.70 26.05
N LYS A 52 -13.95 24.23 26.01
CA LYS A 52 -15.09 24.92 26.63
C LYS A 52 -15.03 24.94 28.15
N ILE A 53 -14.52 23.86 28.77
CA ILE A 53 -14.49 23.70 30.23
C ILE A 53 -13.27 24.40 30.85
N CYS A 54 -12.09 24.25 30.25
CA CYS A 54 -10.82 24.71 30.82
C CYS A 54 -10.25 25.97 30.13
N GLY A 55 -10.89 26.46 29.06
CA GLY A 55 -10.32 27.51 28.21
C GLY A 55 -9.02 27.05 27.54
N ASP A 56 -8.09 27.98 27.36
CA ASP A 56 -6.75 27.68 26.80
C ASP A 56 -5.74 27.21 27.88
N ASN A 57 -6.14 27.17 29.16
CA ASN A 57 -5.27 26.82 30.30
C ASN A 57 -5.49 25.36 30.76
N TYR A 58 -5.21 24.40 29.90
CA TYR A 58 -5.17 22.99 30.31
C TYR A 58 -3.75 22.55 30.72
N PRO A 59 -3.61 21.62 31.69
CA PRO A 59 -2.30 21.15 32.12
C PRO A 59 -1.49 20.49 31.00
N GLU A 60 -0.17 20.70 30.99
CA GLU A 60 0.76 20.19 29.97
C GLU A 60 0.77 18.66 29.82
N TRP A 61 0.31 17.92 30.84
CA TRP A 61 0.19 16.47 30.81
C TRP A 61 -1.05 15.96 30.03
N ILE A 62 -1.95 16.85 29.62
CA ILE A 62 -3.04 16.55 28.69
C ILE A 62 -2.47 16.66 27.27
N SER A 63 -1.97 15.55 26.73
CA SER A 63 -1.62 15.46 25.32
C SER A 63 -2.80 14.92 24.52
N PHE A 64 -3.13 15.59 23.42
CA PHE A 64 -4.04 15.08 22.41
C PHE A 64 -3.19 14.41 21.33
N PRO A 65 -2.91 13.10 21.43
CA PRO A 65 -2.15 12.44 20.39
C PRO A 65 -2.95 12.54 19.08
N VAL A 66 -2.31 13.02 18.02
CA VAL A 66 -2.91 13.13 16.67
C VAL A 66 -3.34 11.76 16.14
N TYR A 67 -2.79 10.68 16.72
CA TYR A 67 -3.09 9.29 16.44
C TYR A 67 -3.56 8.59 17.72
N GLU A 68 -4.75 8.00 17.68
CA GLU A 68 -5.23 7.19 18.81
C GLU A 68 -4.55 5.82 18.82
N GLN A 69 -3.95 5.45 19.96
CA GLN A 69 -3.36 4.12 20.12
C GLN A 69 -4.44 3.05 20.33
N VAL A 70 -4.60 2.16 19.36
CA VAL A 70 -5.65 1.12 19.37
C VAL A 70 -5.15 -0.23 19.88
N LYS A 71 -4.66 -0.27 21.13
CA LYS A 71 -4.15 -1.50 21.76
C LYS A 71 -5.20 -2.62 21.82
N TRP A 72 -6.45 -2.27 22.08
CA TRP A 72 -7.56 -3.22 22.13
C TRP A 72 -7.81 -3.84 20.74
N LEU A 73 -7.80 -3.03 19.68
CA LEU A 73 -8.02 -3.49 18.31
C LEU A 73 -6.92 -4.45 17.87
N ASN A 74 -5.66 -4.13 18.17
CA ASN A 74 -4.53 -5.02 17.93
C ASN A 74 -4.69 -6.39 18.63
N LYS A 75 -5.27 -6.42 19.85
CA LYS A 75 -5.56 -7.68 20.57
C LYS A 75 -6.69 -8.51 19.93
N HIS A 76 -7.64 -7.86 19.25
CA HIS A 76 -8.66 -8.57 18.48
C HIS A 76 -8.11 -9.03 17.13
N LEU A 77 -7.38 -8.16 16.44
CA LEU A 77 -6.75 -8.47 15.17
C LEU A 77 -5.83 -9.69 15.28
N SER A 78 -5.03 -9.81 16.34
CA SER A 78 -4.18 -10.99 16.54
C SER A 78 -4.94 -12.30 16.69
N LYS A 79 -6.17 -12.26 17.22
CA LYS A 79 -7.04 -13.45 17.34
C LYS A 79 -7.75 -13.78 16.04
N LEU A 80 -8.11 -12.75 15.26
CA LEU A 80 -8.79 -12.90 13.98
C LEU A 80 -7.81 -13.17 12.83
N TRP A 81 -6.51 -12.95 13.05
CA TRP A 81 -5.49 -13.00 12.02
C TRP A 81 -5.49 -14.27 11.18
N PRO A 82 -5.65 -15.49 11.71
CA PRO A 82 -5.67 -16.68 10.88
C PRO A 82 -6.75 -16.62 9.78
N PHE A 83 -7.95 -16.13 10.13
CA PHE A 83 -9.06 -15.99 9.19
C PHE A 83 -8.87 -14.81 8.23
N VAL A 84 -8.37 -13.69 8.75
CA VAL A 84 -8.07 -12.49 7.94
C VAL A 84 -6.98 -12.80 6.92
N ALA A 85 -5.91 -13.49 7.35
CA ALA A 85 -4.80 -13.87 6.50
C ALA A 85 -5.23 -14.83 5.38
N GLU A 86 -6.09 -15.80 5.70
CA GLU A 86 -6.65 -16.74 4.72
C GLU A 86 -7.52 -16.00 3.68
N ALA A 87 -8.47 -15.19 4.14
CA ALA A 87 -9.35 -14.43 3.26
C ALA A 87 -8.57 -13.42 2.40
N ALA A 88 -7.64 -12.67 2.99
CA ALA A 88 -6.79 -11.75 2.26
C ALA A 88 -5.89 -12.47 1.25
N SER A 89 -5.37 -13.65 1.59
CA SER A 89 -4.60 -14.46 0.62
C SER A 89 -5.46 -14.89 -0.56
N ALA A 90 -6.72 -15.28 -0.34
CA ALA A 90 -7.64 -15.62 -1.43
C ALA A 90 -7.91 -14.41 -2.35
N VAL A 91 -8.21 -13.24 -1.77
CA VAL A 91 -8.44 -12.00 -2.53
C VAL A 91 -7.20 -11.61 -3.34
N ILE A 92 -6.01 -11.68 -2.73
CA ILE A 92 -4.74 -11.41 -3.41
C ILE A 92 -4.55 -12.38 -4.57
N LYS A 93 -4.79 -13.67 -4.35
CA LYS A 93 -4.65 -14.69 -5.39
C LYS A 93 -5.58 -14.42 -6.58
N GLU A 94 -6.86 -14.21 -6.30
CA GLU A 94 -7.88 -13.93 -7.34
C GLU A 94 -7.60 -12.64 -8.12
N SER A 95 -7.01 -11.63 -7.46
CA SER A 95 -6.71 -10.34 -8.09
C SER A 95 -5.37 -10.36 -8.85
N VAL A 96 -4.34 -11.02 -8.31
CA VAL A 96 -2.96 -10.97 -8.82
C VAL A 96 -2.68 -12.07 -9.86
N GLU A 97 -3.25 -13.28 -9.73
CA GLU A 97 -2.96 -14.37 -10.69
C GLU A 97 -3.33 -14.02 -12.14
N PRO A 98 -4.48 -13.40 -12.42
CA PRO A 98 -4.79 -12.99 -13.80
C PRO A 98 -3.75 -12.02 -14.36
N LEU A 99 -3.27 -11.06 -13.55
CA LEU A 99 -2.25 -10.10 -13.96
C LEU A 99 -0.89 -10.77 -14.18
N LEU A 100 -0.52 -11.75 -13.34
CA LEU A 100 0.70 -12.53 -13.53
C LEU A 100 0.67 -13.33 -14.84
N GLU A 101 -0.50 -13.86 -15.22
CA GLU A 101 -0.70 -14.62 -16.45
C GLU A 101 -0.77 -13.75 -17.71
N GLU A 102 -1.38 -12.58 -17.61
CA GLU A 102 -1.49 -11.61 -18.70
C GLU A 102 -0.14 -10.95 -19.03
N TYR A 103 0.58 -10.52 -17.98
CA TYR A 103 1.86 -9.82 -18.11
C TYR A 103 3.07 -10.78 -17.96
N ARG A 104 2.90 -12.03 -18.40
CA ARG A 104 3.99 -13.03 -18.35
C ARG A 104 5.22 -12.54 -19.12
N PRO A 105 6.41 -12.62 -18.52
CA PRO A 105 7.65 -12.42 -19.25
C PRO A 105 7.78 -13.37 -20.46
N PRO A 106 8.37 -12.91 -21.57
CA PRO A 106 8.74 -13.76 -22.69
C PRO A 106 9.52 -15.02 -22.24
N GLY A 107 9.16 -16.18 -22.77
CA GLY A 107 9.80 -17.46 -22.43
C GLY A 107 9.15 -18.23 -21.27
N ILE A 108 8.18 -17.63 -20.58
CA ILE A 108 7.39 -18.27 -19.52
C ILE A 108 6.01 -18.66 -20.07
N THR A 109 5.61 -19.92 -19.87
CA THR A 109 4.30 -20.43 -20.32
C THR A 109 3.21 -20.30 -19.27
N SER A 110 3.57 -20.22 -17.99
CA SER A 110 2.63 -20.11 -16.85
C SER A 110 3.32 -19.45 -15.66
N LEU A 111 2.63 -18.53 -14.96
CA LEU A 111 3.10 -17.81 -13.78
C LEU A 111 1.96 -17.62 -12.78
N LYS A 112 1.95 -18.42 -11.69
CA LYS A 112 0.86 -18.48 -10.71
C LYS A 112 1.38 -18.59 -9.28
N PHE A 113 0.52 -18.52 -8.25
CA PHE A 113 0.94 -18.86 -6.89
C PHE A 113 0.96 -20.37 -6.69
N SER A 114 2.15 -20.90 -6.39
CA SER A 114 2.30 -22.27 -5.86
C SER A 114 1.91 -22.32 -4.36
N LYS A 115 2.28 -21.28 -3.61
CA LYS A 115 1.89 -21.09 -2.21
C LYS A 115 1.76 -19.60 -1.94
N LEU A 116 0.70 -19.19 -1.28
CA LEU A 116 0.54 -17.82 -0.80
C LEU A 116 0.09 -17.88 0.65
N SER A 117 0.85 -17.25 1.54
CA SER A 117 0.52 -17.13 2.95
C SER A 117 1.04 -15.80 3.49
N LEU A 118 0.19 -15.10 4.23
CA LEU A 118 0.55 -13.88 4.95
C LEU A 118 1.12 -14.19 6.35
N GLY A 119 1.58 -15.41 6.60
CA GLY A 119 2.21 -15.77 7.87
C GLY A 119 1.27 -15.80 9.07
N THR A 120 1.85 -16.00 10.25
CA THR A 120 1.13 -16.18 11.52
C THR A 120 1.09 -14.90 12.36
N VAL A 121 1.94 -13.93 12.03
CA VAL A 121 2.07 -12.68 12.78
C VAL A 121 1.20 -11.59 12.16
N ALA A 122 0.23 -11.14 12.94
CA ALA A 122 -0.68 -10.07 12.56
C ALA A 122 0.03 -8.70 12.44
N PRO A 123 -0.39 -7.84 11.50
CA PRO A 123 0.07 -6.46 11.44
C PRO A 123 -0.39 -5.68 12.68
N LYS A 124 0.39 -4.66 13.03
CA LYS A 124 0.12 -3.77 14.15
C LYS A 124 -0.36 -2.43 13.63
N ILE A 125 -1.51 -2.00 14.13
CA ILE A 125 -2.03 -0.66 13.89
C ILE A 125 -1.36 0.28 14.90
N GLU A 126 -0.56 1.21 14.40
CA GLU A 126 0.19 2.18 15.22
C GLU A 126 -0.67 3.38 15.60
N GLY A 127 -1.56 3.79 14.69
CA GLY A 127 -2.44 4.93 14.88
C GLY A 127 -3.64 4.90 13.95
N ILE A 128 -4.75 5.43 14.42
CA ILE A 128 -5.93 5.73 13.57
C ILE A 128 -6.21 7.22 13.67
N ARG A 129 -6.50 7.85 12.53
CA ARG A 129 -6.94 9.24 12.44
C ARG A 129 -8.22 9.31 11.60
N VAL A 130 -9.25 9.93 12.14
CA VAL A 130 -10.48 10.23 11.38
C VAL A 130 -10.30 11.60 10.73
N GLN A 131 -10.38 11.69 9.40
CA GLN A 131 -10.05 12.94 8.70
C GLN A 131 -11.23 13.94 8.68
N ASN A 132 -12.42 13.52 8.30
CA ASN A 132 -13.71 14.18 8.59
C ASN A 132 -14.86 13.35 8.01
N LEU A 133 -16.07 13.54 8.54
CA LEU A 133 -17.27 12.78 8.21
C LEU A 133 -18.15 13.59 7.24
N LYS A 134 -18.18 13.23 5.96
CA LYS A 134 -19.35 13.59 5.13
C LYS A 134 -20.55 12.82 5.69
N LYS A 135 -21.75 13.41 5.66
CA LYS A 135 -22.95 12.72 6.17
C LYS A 135 -23.14 11.41 5.40
N GLY A 136 -22.96 10.27 6.08
CA GLY A 136 -23.05 8.93 5.49
C GLY A 136 -21.73 8.29 5.07
N GLN A 137 -20.58 8.95 5.21
CA GLN A 137 -19.25 8.39 4.89
C GLN A 137 -18.23 8.68 5.99
N ILE A 138 -17.41 7.68 6.30
CA ILE A 138 -16.33 7.80 7.29
C ILE A 138 -14.99 7.57 6.59
N MET A 139 -14.16 8.61 6.56
CA MET A 139 -12.79 8.53 6.08
C MET A 139 -11.83 8.39 7.25
N MET A 140 -11.02 7.34 7.23
CA MET A 140 -10.04 7.01 8.27
C MET A 140 -8.68 6.73 7.66
N ASP A 141 -7.64 7.38 8.18
CA ASP A 141 -6.26 6.99 7.94
C ASP A 141 -5.85 5.97 9.00
N ILE A 142 -5.28 4.85 8.56
CA ILE A 142 -4.80 3.78 9.43
C ILE A 142 -3.31 3.60 9.16
N ASP A 143 -2.48 3.87 10.17
CA ASP A 143 -1.05 3.59 10.11
C ASP A 143 -0.80 2.15 10.53
N LEU A 144 -0.31 1.35 9.59
CA LEU A 144 -0.16 -0.10 9.72
C LEU A 144 1.30 -0.50 9.53
N ARG A 145 1.85 -1.19 10.53
CA ARG A 145 3.19 -1.78 10.47
C ARG A 145 3.08 -3.30 10.47
N TRP A 146 3.71 -3.94 9.49
CA TRP A 146 3.72 -5.39 9.40
C TRP A 146 5.15 -5.91 9.29
N GLY A 147 5.55 -6.69 10.30
CA GLY A 147 6.82 -7.41 10.36
C GLY A 147 6.57 -8.89 10.58
N GLY A 148 5.74 -9.48 9.72
CA GLY A 148 5.36 -10.88 9.81
C GLY A 148 6.28 -11.81 9.02
N ASP A 149 5.86 -13.06 8.92
CA ASP A 149 6.54 -14.18 8.26
C ASP A 149 5.78 -14.66 7.01
N PRO A 150 5.52 -13.79 6.01
CA PRO A 150 4.82 -14.21 4.82
C PRO A 150 5.63 -15.26 4.03
N SER A 151 4.91 -16.18 3.39
CA SER A 151 5.46 -17.19 2.50
C SER A 151 4.74 -17.09 1.17
N ILE A 152 5.36 -16.36 0.25
CA ILE A 152 4.89 -16.18 -1.12
C ILE A 152 5.79 -17.01 -2.02
N ILE A 153 5.19 -17.98 -2.73
CA ILE A 153 5.88 -18.88 -3.64
C ILE A 153 5.16 -18.87 -4.97
N LEU A 154 5.85 -18.43 -6.02
CA LEU A 154 5.31 -18.49 -7.38
C LEU A 154 5.70 -19.81 -8.03
N GLY A 155 4.73 -20.45 -8.65
CA GLY A 155 4.89 -21.55 -9.58
C GLY A 155 5.13 -20.98 -10.98
N VAL A 156 6.24 -21.38 -11.59
CA VAL A 156 6.58 -20.92 -12.94
C VAL A 156 6.82 -22.13 -13.84
N GLU A 157 6.17 -22.14 -15.00
CA GLU A 157 6.42 -23.14 -16.04
C GLU A 157 7.15 -22.49 -17.22
N ALA A 158 8.21 -23.16 -17.65
CA ALA A 158 9.08 -22.71 -18.72
C ALA A 158 9.00 -23.69 -19.88
N ALA A 159 9.23 -23.21 -21.10
CA ALA A 159 9.32 -24.07 -22.26
C ALA A 159 10.56 -25.02 -22.26
N LEU A 160 11.54 -24.85 -21.36
CA LEU A 160 12.81 -25.62 -21.33
C LEU A 160 13.16 -26.14 -19.90
N VAL A 161 13.97 -27.21 -19.80
CA VAL A 161 14.18 -28.05 -18.59
C VAL A 161 15.63 -28.00 -18.07
N ALA A 162 15.86 -27.63 -16.78
CA ALA A 162 16.95 -28.05 -15.84
C ALA A 162 17.25 -27.07 -14.65
N SER A 163 17.09 -27.56 -13.41
CA SER A 163 17.00 -26.89 -12.08
C SER A 163 17.95 -25.75 -11.69
N ILE A 164 17.53 -24.81 -10.80
CA ILE A 164 18.35 -24.01 -9.85
C ILE A 164 17.49 -23.33 -8.74
N PRO A 165 18.03 -23.06 -7.54
CA PRO A 165 17.39 -22.29 -6.46
C PRO A 165 17.57 -20.76 -6.55
N ILE A 166 16.61 -20.00 -6.00
CA ILE A 166 16.53 -18.53 -6.08
C ILE A 166 16.66 -17.91 -4.68
N GLN A 167 17.45 -16.85 -4.56
CA GLN A 167 17.50 -15.98 -3.38
C GLN A 167 16.90 -14.61 -3.73
N PRO A 168 15.71 -14.27 -3.23
CA PRO A 168 15.14 -12.94 -3.42
C PRO A 168 15.99 -11.88 -2.71
N LYS A 169 16.10 -10.68 -3.31
CA LYS A 169 16.58 -9.49 -2.61
C LYS A 169 15.65 -8.30 -2.85
N ARG A 170 14.91 -7.96 -1.80
CA ARG A 170 14.42 -6.64 -1.31
C ARG A 170 12.89 -6.50 -1.18
N ARG A 171 12.54 -5.84 -0.06
CA ARG A 171 11.24 -5.35 0.47
C ARG A 171 10.08 -6.34 0.60
N ILE A 172 9.91 -7.29 -0.31
CA ILE A 172 8.97 -8.41 -0.16
C ILE A 172 9.74 -9.69 -0.47
N ASP A 173 9.94 -10.51 0.54
CA ASP A 173 10.68 -11.77 0.38
C ASP A 173 9.72 -12.84 -0.19
N TYR A 174 9.91 -13.24 -1.45
CA TYR A 174 9.20 -14.35 -2.08
C TYR A 174 10.16 -15.35 -2.71
N THR A 175 9.77 -16.62 -2.77
CA THR A 175 10.61 -17.69 -3.34
C THR A 175 9.98 -18.21 -4.62
N LEU A 176 10.70 -18.20 -5.73
CA LEU A 176 10.20 -18.80 -6.96
C LEU A 176 10.45 -20.32 -6.95
N LYS A 177 9.44 -21.13 -7.32
CA LYS A 177 9.56 -22.58 -7.53
C LYS A 177 9.10 -22.94 -8.94
N ALA A 178 9.96 -23.62 -9.69
CA ALA A 178 9.59 -24.08 -11.02
C ALA A 178 8.70 -25.33 -10.92
N VAL A 179 7.63 -25.37 -11.72
CA VAL A 179 6.74 -26.53 -11.86
C VAL A 179 6.96 -27.06 -13.28
N GLY A 180 7.42 -28.31 -13.44
CA GLY A 180 7.48 -28.98 -14.75
C GLY A 180 8.67 -28.71 -15.70
N GLY A 181 9.70 -27.95 -15.31
CA GLY A 181 10.87 -27.62 -16.14
C GLY A 181 11.71 -26.54 -15.45
N SER A 182 12.75 -25.95 -16.04
CA SER A 182 13.55 -24.94 -15.33
C SER A 182 14.07 -23.80 -16.21
N LEU A 183 14.21 -22.62 -15.59
CA LEU A 183 14.19 -21.30 -16.23
C LEU A 183 15.57 -20.65 -16.50
N THR A 184 16.68 -21.36 -16.33
CA THR A 184 18.01 -20.73 -16.26
C THR A 184 18.86 -20.77 -17.54
N ALA A 185 18.29 -21.08 -18.71
CA ALA A 185 19.02 -20.97 -19.99
C ALA A 185 18.88 -19.58 -20.67
N VAL A 186 18.12 -18.66 -20.08
CA VAL A 186 17.87 -17.33 -20.64
C VAL A 186 18.31 -16.27 -19.62
N PRO A 187 19.46 -15.61 -19.82
CA PRO A 187 19.86 -14.46 -19.04
C PRO A 187 18.72 -13.44 -18.95
N GLY A 188 18.43 -12.92 -17.75
CA GLY A 188 17.44 -11.86 -17.53
C GLY A 188 16.05 -12.31 -17.03
N ILE A 189 15.66 -13.59 -17.12
CA ILE A 189 14.29 -14.00 -16.75
C ILE A 189 13.95 -13.78 -15.26
N SER A 190 14.86 -14.02 -14.30
CA SER A 190 14.55 -13.76 -12.89
C SER A 190 14.28 -12.29 -12.62
N ASP A 191 15.08 -11.42 -13.23
CA ASP A 191 14.95 -9.98 -13.10
C ASP A 191 13.66 -9.51 -13.76
N MET A 192 13.27 -10.12 -14.89
CA MET A 192 11.97 -9.86 -15.53
C MET A 192 10.79 -10.32 -14.67
N ILE A 193 10.86 -11.49 -14.02
CA ILE A 193 9.83 -11.93 -13.07
C ILE A 193 9.77 -10.98 -11.88
N ASP A 194 10.93 -10.60 -11.34
CA ASP A 194 11.01 -9.68 -10.22
C ASP A 194 10.44 -8.31 -10.59
N ASP A 195 10.74 -7.81 -11.79
CA ASP A 195 10.18 -6.58 -12.33
C ASP A 195 8.66 -6.70 -12.56
N THR A 196 8.17 -7.82 -13.09
CA THR A 196 6.72 -8.06 -13.28
C THR A 196 6.00 -8.10 -11.94
N VAL A 197 6.50 -8.88 -10.97
CA VAL A 197 5.90 -9.00 -9.63
C VAL A 197 5.94 -7.67 -8.91
N ASN A 198 7.08 -6.98 -8.91
CA ASN A 198 7.20 -5.67 -8.29
C ASN A 198 6.29 -4.65 -8.97
N SER A 199 6.16 -4.69 -10.30
CA SER A 199 5.26 -3.78 -11.03
C SER A 199 3.82 -4.04 -10.63
N ILE A 200 3.33 -5.29 -10.66
CA ILE A 200 1.95 -5.63 -10.26
C ILE A 200 1.68 -5.24 -8.81
N VAL A 201 2.53 -5.63 -7.87
CA VAL A 201 2.33 -5.33 -6.45
C VAL A 201 2.36 -3.83 -6.20
N THR A 202 3.33 -3.12 -6.80
CA THR A 202 3.42 -1.67 -6.68
C THR A 202 2.18 -1.00 -7.26
N ASP A 203 1.73 -1.47 -8.42
CA ASP A 203 0.57 -0.93 -9.12
C ASP A 203 -0.74 -1.12 -8.33
N MET A 204 -0.91 -2.25 -7.65
CA MET A 204 -2.07 -2.54 -6.79
C MET A 204 -2.06 -1.78 -5.46
N LEU A 205 -0.88 -1.42 -4.96
CA LEU A 205 -0.72 -0.69 -3.70
C LEU A 205 -0.67 0.83 -3.90
N GLN A 206 -0.39 1.28 -5.12
CA GLN A 206 -0.38 2.70 -5.45
C GLN A 206 -1.81 3.22 -5.58
N TRP A 207 -2.01 4.43 -5.05
CA TRP A 207 -3.16 5.24 -5.42
C TRP A 207 -3.15 5.44 -6.95
N PRO A 208 -4.31 5.34 -7.63
CA PRO A 208 -5.64 5.42 -7.05
C PRO A 208 -6.33 4.08 -6.81
N HIS A 209 -5.67 2.94 -7.04
CA HIS A 209 -6.24 1.60 -6.89
C HIS A 209 -6.91 1.40 -5.52
N ARG A 210 -8.15 0.90 -5.52
CA ARG A 210 -8.98 0.72 -4.32
C ARG A 210 -9.41 -0.72 -4.17
N ILE A 211 -9.27 -1.25 -2.95
CA ILE A 211 -9.84 -2.54 -2.57
C ILE A 211 -11.22 -2.28 -1.96
N VAL A 212 -12.27 -2.63 -2.68
CA VAL A 212 -13.65 -2.51 -2.19
C VAL A 212 -14.07 -3.84 -1.57
N VAL A 213 -14.36 -3.80 -0.26
CA VAL A 213 -14.84 -4.98 0.49
C VAL A 213 -16.30 -4.75 0.88
N PRO A 214 -17.27 -5.39 0.23
CA PRO A 214 -18.67 -5.29 0.63
C PRO A 214 -18.88 -6.00 1.98
N ILE A 215 -19.43 -5.28 2.96
CA ILE A 215 -19.70 -5.80 4.30
C ILE A 215 -21.20 -6.05 4.44
N GLY A 216 -21.59 -7.25 4.89
CA GLY A 216 -22.97 -7.56 5.27
C GLY A 216 -23.77 -8.41 4.28
N GLY A 217 -23.17 -8.90 3.19
CA GLY A 217 -23.82 -9.83 2.24
C GLY A 217 -24.98 -9.21 1.46
N ILE A 218 -25.13 -7.89 1.52
CA ILE A 218 -26.12 -7.13 0.76
C ILE A 218 -25.44 -6.69 -0.53
N PRO A 219 -26.05 -6.87 -1.70
CA PRO A 219 -25.56 -6.24 -2.91
C PRO A 219 -25.68 -4.72 -2.75
N VAL A 220 -24.54 -4.07 -2.53
CA VAL A 220 -24.40 -2.61 -2.50
C VAL A 220 -23.84 -2.19 -3.85
N ASP A 221 -24.40 -1.15 -4.44
CA ASP A 221 -23.83 -0.53 -5.63
C ASP A 221 -22.47 0.09 -5.29
N THR A 222 -21.40 -0.47 -5.86
CA THR A 222 -20.01 -0.04 -5.63
C THR A 222 -19.48 0.84 -6.76
N SER A 223 -20.29 1.18 -7.77
CA SER A 223 -19.83 1.94 -8.94
C SER A 223 -19.34 3.36 -8.62
N GLU A 224 -19.73 3.94 -7.49
CA GLU A 224 -19.17 5.22 -6.99
C GLU A 224 -17.83 5.06 -6.26
N LEU A 225 -17.50 3.84 -5.83
CA LEU A 225 -16.22 3.50 -5.19
C LEU A 225 -15.17 3.07 -6.22
N GLU A 226 -15.61 2.59 -7.38
CA GLU A 226 -14.77 2.27 -8.53
C GLU A 226 -14.13 3.54 -9.12
N LEU A 227 -12.89 3.39 -9.58
CA LEU A 227 -12.15 4.47 -10.22
C LEU A 227 -12.70 4.70 -11.61
N LYS A 228 -13.13 5.92 -11.87
CA LYS A 228 -13.48 6.34 -13.22
C LYS A 228 -12.24 7.02 -13.82
N PRO A 229 -11.78 6.61 -15.00
CA PRO A 229 -10.68 7.31 -15.65
C PRO A 229 -11.07 8.77 -15.86
N GLU A 230 -10.22 9.70 -15.39
CA GLU A 230 -10.46 11.14 -15.45
C GLU A 230 -10.12 11.72 -16.84
N GLY A 231 -9.20 11.10 -17.57
CA GLY A 231 -8.80 11.60 -18.89
C GLY A 231 -7.76 10.74 -19.61
N LYS A 232 -7.41 11.20 -20.81
CA LYS A 232 -6.47 10.52 -21.69
C LYS A 232 -5.25 11.42 -21.90
N LEU A 233 -4.10 10.98 -21.40
CA LEU A 233 -2.85 11.69 -21.58
C LEU A 233 -2.19 11.26 -22.90
N THR A 234 -2.11 12.17 -23.85
CA THR A 234 -1.30 12.02 -25.06
C THR A 234 0.12 12.49 -24.78
N VAL A 235 1.09 11.59 -24.94
CA VAL A 235 2.52 11.86 -24.70
C VAL A 235 3.30 11.65 -25.99
N THR A 236 3.91 12.71 -26.50
CA THR A 236 4.88 12.64 -27.59
C THR A 236 6.30 12.69 -27.02
N VAL A 237 7.05 11.61 -27.18
CA VAL A 237 8.48 11.56 -26.88
C VAL A 237 9.22 12.18 -28.06
N VAL A 238 9.77 13.38 -27.87
CA VAL A 238 10.37 14.16 -28.98
C VAL A 238 11.82 13.74 -29.18
N LYS A 239 12.67 13.97 -28.19
CA LYS A 239 14.12 13.76 -28.27
C LYS A 239 14.78 13.67 -26.91
N ALA A 240 16.00 13.16 -26.86
CA ALA A 240 16.89 13.32 -25.73
C ALA A 240 18.18 14.04 -26.16
N ASN A 241 18.85 14.70 -25.21
CA ASN A 241 20.12 15.38 -25.44
C ASN A 241 21.13 14.98 -24.36
N ASP A 242 22.38 14.86 -24.78
CA ASP A 242 23.55 14.59 -23.91
C ASP A 242 23.38 13.38 -22.99
N LEU A 243 22.80 12.30 -23.53
CA LEU A 243 22.67 11.05 -22.78
C LEU A 243 24.04 10.52 -22.36
N LYS A 244 24.14 10.07 -21.12
CA LYS A 244 25.37 9.47 -20.60
C LYS A 244 25.64 8.15 -21.31
N ASN A 245 26.74 8.07 -22.04
CA ASN A 245 27.19 6.80 -22.62
C ASN A 245 27.64 5.82 -21.52
N LEU A 246 27.07 4.62 -21.51
CA LEU A 246 27.46 3.54 -20.60
C LEU A 246 28.27 2.43 -21.29
N GLU A 247 28.44 2.51 -22.61
CA GLU A 247 29.19 1.52 -23.38
C GLU A 247 30.70 1.76 -23.35
N MET A 248 31.48 0.67 -23.37
CA MET A 248 32.93 0.71 -23.52
C MET A 248 33.37 0.86 -24.98
N ILE A 249 32.56 0.38 -25.93
CA ILE A 249 32.84 0.39 -27.37
C ILE A 249 31.54 0.78 -28.06
N GLY A 250 31.54 1.91 -28.77
CA GLY A 250 30.32 2.45 -29.39
C GLY A 250 29.67 3.55 -28.54
N LYS A 251 28.42 3.87 -28.88
CA LYS A 251 27.53 4.70 -28.07
C LYS A 251 26.29 3.87 -27.81
N SER A 252 25.67 4.14 -26.67
CA SER A 252 24.35 3.63 -26.32
C SER A 252 23.33 3.69 -27.46
N ASP A 253 22.45 2.70 -27.45
CA ASP A 253 21.29 2.49 -28.33
C ASP A 253 20.01 2.86 -27.56
N PRO A 254 19.70 4.16 -27.39
CA PRO A 254 18.65 4.56 -26.45
C PRO A 254 17.24 4.32 -26.97
N TYR A 255 16.36 3.99 -26.03
CA TYR A 255 14.91 4.06 -26.16
C TYR A 255 14.27 4.59 -24.88
N VAL A 256 13.03 5.07 -24.99
CA VAL A 256 12.28 5.64 -23.87
C VAL A 256 11.11 4.75 -23.53
N VAL A 257 10.91 4.51 -22.24
CA VAL A 257 9.74 3.87 -21.66
C VAL A 257 8.94 4.92 -20.91
N VAL A 258 7.66 5.05 -21.25
CA VAL A 258 6.72 5.96 -20.59
C VAL A 258 5.61 5.17 -19.92
N HIS A 259 5.24 5.57 -18.69
CA HIS A 259 4.13 4.98 -17.95
C HIS A 259 3.60 5.94 -16.87
N ILE A 260 2.30 5.90 -16.60
CA ILE A 260 1.71 6.47 -15.38
C ILE A 260 1.68 5.42 -14.28
N ARG A 261 1.28 4.21 -14.66
CA ARG A 261 1.20 3.02 -13.81
C ARG A 261 2.28 2.02 -14.23
N PRO A 262 3.12 1.50 -13.32
CA PRO A 262 4.29 0.69 -13.66
C PRO A 262 3.94 -0.62 -14.38
N LEU A 263 2.70 -1.09 -14.31
CA LEU A 263 2.24 -2.25 -15.05
C LEU A 263 2.04 -1.96 -16.56
N PHE A 264 1.66 -0.72 -16.91
CA PHE A 264 1.31 -0.32 -18.27
C PHE A 264 2.42 0.51 -18.90
N LYS A 265 3.51 -0.17 -19.28
CA LYS A 265 4.69 0.45 -19.92
C LYS A 265 4.55 0.45 -21.44
N ILE A 266 4.79 1.60 -22.05
CA ILE A 266 4.87 1.75 -23.51
C ILE A 266 6.27 2.24 -23.85
N LYS A 267 6.88 1.70 -24.91
CA LYS A 267 8.25 2.03 -25.31
C LYS A 267 8.32 2.59 -26.74
N THR A 268 9.27 3.50 -26.95
CA THR A 268 9.65 3.97 -28.29
C THR A 268 10.43 2.90 -29.04
N LYS A 269 10.68 3.17 -30.32
CA LYS A 269 11.73 2.50 -31.08
C LYS A 269 13.10 2.81 -30.48
N VAL A 270 14.02 1.90 -30.73
CA VAL A 270 15.42 2.02 -30.36
C VAL A 270 16.15 2.74 -31.49
N ILE A 271 16.98 3.71 -31.12
CA ILE A 271 17.83 4.44 -32.08
C ILE A 271 19.28 4.06 -31.79
N GLU A 272 19.92 3.40 -32.75
CA GLU A 272 21.26 2.86 -32.59
C GLU A 272 22.34 3.96 -32.54
N ASN A 273 23.34 3.78 -31.67
CA ASN A 273 24.60 4.51 -31.59
C ASN A 273 24.44 6.03 -31.55
N ASN A 274 23.51 6.53 -30.72
CA ASN A 274 23.16 7.94 -30.69
C ASN A 274 22.81 8.46 -29.28
N LEU A 275 23.60 9.40 -28.77
CA LEU A 275 23.34 10.05 -27.47
C LEU A 275 22.41 11.26 -27.53
N ASN A 276 22.00 11.66 -28.74
CA ASN A 276 21.03 12.73 -29.01
C ASN A 276 19.89 12.23 -29.93
N PRO A 277 19.19 11.16 -29.54
CA PRO A 277 18.14 10.54 -30.34
C PRO A 277 16.92 11.45 -30.51
N ILE A 278 16.24 11.34 -31.66
CA ILE A 278 14.98 12.02 -31.96
C ILE A 278 13.97 10.95 -32.37
N TRP A 279 12.96 10.71 -31.53
CA TRP A 279 11.94 9.67 -31.76
C TRP A 279 10.69 10.23 -32.44
N ASN A 280 10.15 11.35 -31.97
CA ASN A 280 8.86 11.91 -32.38
C ASN A 280 7.71 10.88 -32.37
N GLU A 281 7.69 10.00 -31.37
CA GLU A 281 6.67 8.97 -31.21
C GLU A 281 5.61 9.41 -30.21
N THR A 282 4.35 9.17 -30.53
CA THR A 282 3.21 9.59 -29.71
C THR A 282 2.47 8.38 -29.17
N PHE A 283 2.17 8.41 -27.88
CA PHE A 283 1.49 7.38 -27.13
C PHE A 283 0.29 7.97 -26.38
N GLU A 284 -0.64 7.09 -26.04
CA GLU A 284 -1.85 7.45 -25.32
C GLU A 284 -1.90 6.63 -24.04
N LEU A 285 -1.98 7.31 -22.90
CA LEU A 285 -2.05 6.71 -21.57
C LEU A 285 -3.35 7.14 -20.90
N ILE A 286 -3.90 6.26 -20.07
CA ILE A 286 -5.09 6.56 -19.27
C ILE A 286 -4.64 7.14 -17.93
N ALA A 287 -5.17 8.31 -17.57
CA ALA A 287 -4.99 8.90 -16.27
C ALA A 287 -6.27 8.72 -15.44
N GLU A 288 -6.10 8.20 -14.23
CA GLU A 288 -7.20 7.88 -13.30
C GLU A 288 -7.37 8.97 -12.23
N ASP A 289 -6.30 9.70 -11.92
CA ASP A 289 -6.31 10.84 -11.01
C ASP A 289 -5.24 11.86 -11.42
N ARG A 290 -5.67 12.98 -11.98
CA ARG A 290 -4.78 14.02 -12.47
C ARG A 290 -4.06 14.79 -11.35
N GLU A 291 -4.65 14.87 -10.16
CA GLU A 291 -4.10 15.68 -9.06
C GLU A 291 -2.88 15.00 -8.44
N THR A 292 -2.89 13.67 -8.35
CA THR A 292 -1.88 12.92 -7.60
C THR A 292 -0.93 12.09 -8.47
N GLN A 293 -1.35 11.67 -9.67
CA GLN A 293 -0.52 10.82 -10.51
C GLN A 293 0.62 11.59 -11.22
N GLU A 294 1.64 10.84 -11.60
CA GLU A 294 2.84 11.34 -12.27
C GLU A 294 3.12 10.49 -13.51
N LEU A 295 3.47 11.13 -14.61
CA LEU A 295 4.07 10.48 -15.76
C LEU A 295 5.54 10.17 -15.44
N THR A 296 5.91 8.90 -15.51
CA THR A 296 7.30 8.44 -15.40
C THR A 296 7.89 8.26 -16.80
N VAL A 297 9.09 8.80 -16.99
CA VAL A 297 9.86 8.70 -18.24
C VAL A 297 11.21 8.08 -17.90
N GLU A 298 11.48 6.90 -18.42
CA GLU A 298 12.74 6.18 -18.23
C GLU A 298 13.45 6.01 -19.58
N VAL A 299 14.74 6.35 -19.62
CA VAL A 299 15.58 6.14 -20.80
C VAL A 299 16.47 4.94 -20.53
N PHE A 300 16.46 3.99 -21.45
CA PHE A 300 17.24 2.76 -21.39
C PHE A 300 18.18 2.66 -22.59
N ASP A 301 19.28 1.94 -22.38
CA ASP A 301 20.23 1.51 -23.39
C ASP A 301 19.90 0.06 -23.77
N GLN A 302 19.65 -0.22 -25.05
CA GLN A 302 19.42 -1.58 -25.49
C GLN A 302 20.76 -2.33 -25.57
N ASP A 303 20.91 -3.41 -24.80
CA ASP A 303 22.11 -4.23 -24.77
C ASP A 303 21.81 -5.67 -25.20
N ILE A 304 22.82 -6.47 -25.57
CA ILE A 304 22.70 -7.91 -25.91
C ILE A 304 22.32 -8.78 -24.67
N GLY A 305 21.87 -8.16 -23.57
CA GLY A 305 21.47 -8.82 -22.33
C GLY A 305 20.41 -8.03 -21.59
N GLN A 306 20.79 -7.41 -20.47
CA GLN A 306 19.90 -6.57 -19.69
C GLN A 306 20.12 -5.10 -20.05
N ASP A 307 19.04 -4.45 -20.45
CA ASP A 307 19.04 -3.03 -20.78
C ASP A 307 19.43 -2.18 -19.58
N LYS A 308 20.39 -1.27 -19.78
CA LYS A 308 20.88 -0.40 -18.71
C LYS A 308 20.07 0.89 -18.69
N ARG A 309 19.49 1.23 -17.53
CA ARG A 309 18.82 2.53 -17.38
C ARG A 309 19.84 3.67 -17.43
N LEU A 310 19.71 4.53 -18.44
CA LEU A 310 20.53 5.73 -18.62
C LEU A 310 20.09 6.83 -17.64
N GLY A 311 18.77 7.00 -17.48
CA GLY A 311 18.19 7.91 -16.50
C GLY A 311 16.67 7.80 -16.38
N ILE A 312 16.13 8.48 -15.36
CA ILE A 312 14.70 8.51 -15.03
C ILE A 312 14.27 9.93 -14.68
N ALA A 313 13.08 10.31 -15.11
CA ALA A 313 12.42 11.56 -14.74
C ALA A 313 10.93 11.32 -14.46
N LYS A 314 10.34 12.22 -13.69
CA LYS A 314 8.91 12.24 -13.37
C LYS A 314 8.33 13.60 -13.67
N PHE A 315 7.09 13.62 -14.13
CA PHE A 315 6.34 14.82 -14.43
C PHE A 315 4.94 14.71 -13.82
N ARG A 316 4.57 15.66 -12.96
CA ARG A 316 3.29 15.63 -12.24
C ARG A 316 2.15 16.07 -13.15
N LEU A 317 1.08 15.27 -13.23
CA LEU A 317 -0.03 15.56 -14.13
C LEU A 317 -0.81 16.82 -13.74
N ILE A 318 -0.78 17.20 -12.46
CA ILE A 318 -1.40 18.43 -11.95
C ILE A 318 -0.87 19.70 -12.62
N GLU A 319 0.33 19.65 -13.19
CA GLU A 319 0.98 20.79 -13.85
C GLU A 319 0.50 21.03 -15.29
N LEU A 320 -0.41 20.19 -15.81
CA LEU A 320 -0.98 20.34 -17.14
C LEU A 320 -2.19 21.27 -17.12
N GLU A 321 -2.59 21.81 -18.25
CA GLU A 321 -3.91 22.42 -18.42
C GLU A 321 -4.71 21.55 -19.40
N PRO A 322 -6.01 21.30 -19.17
CA PRO A 322 -6.82 20.50 -20.10
C PRO A 322 -6.75 21.05 -21.52
N GLU A 323 -6.66 20.16 -22.51
CA GLU A 323 -6.65 20.48 -23.94
C GLU A 323 -5.50 21.41 -24.41
N THR A 324 -4.53 21.70 -23.54
CA THR A 324 -3.41 22.58 -23.85
C THR A 324 -2.11 21.78 -23.91
N PRO A 325 -1.47 21.67 -25.10
CA PRO A 325 -0.22 20.94 -25.21
C PRO A 325 0.91 21.69 -24.52
N LYS A 326 1.68 20.98 -23.69
CA LYS A 326 2.83 21.52 -22.96
C LYS A 326 4.08 20.77 -23.36
N GLU A 327 5.10 21.50 -23.81
CA GLU A 327 6.44 20.96 -24.05
C GLU A 327 7.27 21.12 -22.80
N VAL A 328 7.87 20.03 -22.34
CA VAL A 328 8.64 19.96 -21.09
C VAL A 328 9.98 19.31 -21.38
N ASN A 329 11.06 19.96 -20.93
CA ASN A 329 12.38 19.37 -20.93
C ASN A 329 12.69 18.80 -19.54
N LEU A 330 12.79 17.48 -19.44
CA LEU A 330 13.00 16.76 -18.19
C LEU A 330 14.47 16.41 -18.01
N ASN A 331 15.06 16.83 -16.89
CA ASN A 331 16.41 16.42 -16.52
C ASN A 331 16.39 14.98 -16.01
N LEU A 332 17.27 14.15 -16.54
CA LEU A 332 17.34 12.74 -16.19
C LEU A 332 18.17 12.55 -14.92
N LEU A 333 17.66 11.71 -14.02
CA LEU A 333 18.31 11.35 -12.75
C LEU A 333 18.78 9.89 -12.78
N SER A 334 19.76 9.54 -11.95
CA SER A 334 20.18 8.14 -11.80
C SER A 334 19.17 7.28 -11.01
N SER A 335 18.43 7.91 -10.10
CA SER A 335 17.39 7.31 -9.28
C SER A 335 16.46 8.39 -8.75
N LEU A 336 15.18 8.04 -8.55
CA LEU A 336 14.19 8.90 -7.90
C LEU A 336 14.30 8.89 -6.37
N ASP A 337 15.03 7.93 -5.80
CA ASP A 337 15.20 7.80 -4.36
C ASP A 337 16.35 8.71 -3.90
N THR A 338 16.02 9.82 -3.25
CA THR A 338 16.98 10.85 -2.82
C THR A 338 18.06 10.30 -1.88
N LEU A 339 17.79 9.19 -1.17
CA LEU A 339 18.75 8.52 -0.29
C LEU A 339 19.73 7.61 -1.04
N LYS A 340 19.44 7.27 -2.31
CA LYS A 340 20.29 6.41 -3.16
C LYS A 340 21.06 7.17 -4.23
N ILE A 341 20.94 8.50 -4.29
CA ILE A 341 21.72 9.33 -5.22
C ILE A 341 23.18 9.34 -4.75
N LYS A 342 23.93 8.32 -5.19
CA LYS A 342 25.39 8.23 -4.96
C LYS A 342 26.19 9.10 -5.92
N ASP A 343 25.59 9.54 -7.02
CA ASP A 343 26.29 10.19 -8.13
C ASP A 343 25.46 11.40 -8.57
N ASN A 344 25.93 12.61 -8.29
CA ASN A 344 25.31 13.88 -8.71
C ASN A 344 25.69 14.22 -10.17
N LYS A 345 25.93 13.20 -10.99
CA LYS A 345 26.38 13.35 -12.38
C LYS A 345 25.18 13.48 -13.29
N ASP A 346 25.29 14.44 -14.20
CA ASP A 346 24.35 14.68 -15.27
C ASP A 346 24.10 13.40 -16.09
N ARG A 347 22.82 13.11 -16.37
CA ARG A 347 22.38 11.97 -17.19
C ARG A 347 21.76 12.44 -18.52
N GLY A 348 21.86 13.72 -18.82
CA GLY A 348 21.24 14.34 -19.99
C GLY A 348 19.79 14.76 -19.72
N SER A 349 19.09 15.10 -20.79
CA SER A 349 17.71 15.57 -20.74
C SER A 349 16.83 14.87 -21.77
N CYS A 350 15.55 14.73 -21.46
CA CYS A 350 14.53 14.18 -22.36
C CYS A 350 13.42 15.21 -22.55
N THR A 351 13.15 15.59 -23.81
CA THR A 351 12.09 16.52 -24.17
C THR A 351 10.84 15.75 -24.57
N ILE A 352 9.73 16.06 -23.90
CA ILE A 352 8.42 15.47 -24.16
C ILE A 352 7.39 16.57 -24.44
N LYS A 353 6.37 16.26 -25.24
CA LYS A 353 5.16 17.06 -25.36
C LYS A 353 4.00 16.27 -24.78
N VAL A 354 3.23 16.90 -23.92
CA VAL A 354 2.14 16.26 -23.18
C VAL A 354 0.86 17.07 -23.34
N LEU A 355 -0.24 16.37 -23.56
CA LEU A 355 -1.59 16.92 -23.73
C LEU A 355 -2.54 16.04 -22.90
N PHE A 356 -3.36 16.66 -22.05
CA PHE A 356 -4.32 15.98 -21.18
C PHE A 356 -5.75 16.21 -21.64
#